data_AF-A0A932M9P0-F1
#
_entry.id   AF-A0A932M9P0-F1
#
_cell.length_a   1.000
_cell.length_b   1.000
_cell.length_c   1.000
_cell.angle_alpha   90.00
_cell.angle_beta   90.00
_cell.angle_gamma   90.00
#
_symmetry.space_group_name_H-M   'P 1'
#
loop_
_entity.id
_entity.type
_entity.pdbx_description
1 polymer ?
#
loop_
_entity_poly.entity_id
_entity_poly.type
_entity_poly.pdbx_seq_one_letter_code
_entity_poly.pdbx_strand_id
1 'polypeptide(L)'
;MREVERKRLFLRVGDEVSHNSYQQWGIGVVMEIMTSSVPGGTCLARIRFQDGQLRVFDNDMDSERCCYYFGVRRYWNPSHGVNVIRSKLFLLKG
;
A
#
# COMPACT_ATOMS: atom_id res chain seq x y z
N MET A 1 -25.95 2.75 -19.86
CA MET A 1 -24.51 2.87 -19.51
C MET A 1 -24.14 1.63 -18.73
N ARG A 2 -23.04 0.94 -19.07
CA ARG A 2 -22.59 -0.20 -18.25
C ARG A 2 -22.08 0.36 -16.93
N GLU A 3 -22.61 -0.15 -15.82
CA GLU A 3 -22.15 0.18 -14.49
C GLU A 3 -20.72 -0.32 -14.34
N VAL A 4 -19.77 0.60 -14.14
CA VAL A 4 -18.37 0.28 -13.91
C VAL A 4 -18.21 0.06 -12.42
N GLU A 5 -17.86 -1.17 -12.02
CA GLU A 5 -17.60 -1.48 -10.61
C GLU A 5 -16.37 -0.67 -10.14
N ARG A 6 -16.57 0.15 -9.10
CA ARG A 6 -15.48 0.90 -8.46
C ARG A 6 -15.00 0.15 -7.22
N LYS A 7 -13.77 -0.31 -7.26
CA LYS A 7 -13.13 -1.05 -6.16
C LYS A 7 -12.78 -0.14 -4.99
N ARG A 8 -13.13 -0.56 -3.77
CA ARG A 8 -12.79 0.15 -2.53
C ARG A 8 -11.37 -0.23 -2.10
N LEU A 9 -10.38 0.47 -2.67
CA LEU A 9 -8.98 0.10 -2.48
C LEU A 9 -8.50 0.31 -1.03
N PHE A 10 -7.82 -0.70 -0.47
CA PHE A 10 -7.14 -0.55 0.80
C PHE A 10 -5.87 0.29 0.66
N LEU A 11 -4.97 -0.08 -0.26
CA LEU A 11 -3.65 0.55 -0.51
C LEU A 11 -3.62 1.36 -1.82
N ARG A 12 -2.69 2.32 -1.90
CA ARG A 12 -2.35 3.10 -3.10
C ARG A 12 -0.87 2.89 -3.47
N VAL A 13 -0.53 3.18 -4.74
CA VAL A 13 0.88 3.21 -5.18
C VAL A 13 1.65 4.22 -4.32
N GLY A 14 2.82 3.81 -3.85
CA GLY A 14 3.67 4.61 -2.96
C GLY A 14 3.37 4.45 -1.47
N ASP A 15 2.27 3.79 -1.08
CA ASP A 15 2.05 3.48 0.33
C ASP A 15 3.18 2.57 0.83
N GLU A 16 3.79 2.94 1.96
CA GLU A 16 4.69 2.08 2.71
C GLU A 16 3.88 1.16 3.62
N VAL A 17 4.30 -0.10 3.75
CA VAL A 17 3.58 -1.11 4.52
C VAL A 17 4.53 -2.00 5.32
N SER A 18 3.98 -2.69 6.31
CA SER A 18 4.61 -3.84 6.97
C SER A 18 3.62 -4.99 7.06
N HIS A 19 4.10 -6.18 7.42
CA HIS A 19 3.26 -7.34 7.67
C HIS A 19 3.38 -7.80 9.12
N ASN A 20 2.25 -7.89 9.84
CA ASN A 20 2.25 -8.19 11.28
C ASN A 20 2.85 -9.57 11.61
N SER A 21 2.50 -10.60 10.84
CA SER A 21 2.98 -11.97 11.06
C SER A 21 4.31 -12.30 10.37
N TYR A 22 4.80 -11.43 9.48
CA TYR A 22 6.00 -11.67 8.67
C TYR A 22 6.92 -10.45 8.75
N GLN A 23 7.30 -10.08 9.97
CA GLN A 23 8.14 -8.90 10.23
C GLN A 23 9.50 -8.98 9.55
N GLN A 24 10.02 -10.19 9.31
CA GLN A 24 11.27 -10.43 8.60
C GLN A 24 11.26 -9.96 7.14
N TRP A 25 10.09 -9.67 6.55
CA TRP A 25 10.01 -9.07 5.21
C TRP A 25 10.47 -7.60 5.22
N GLY A 26 10.48 -6.96 6.40
CA GLY A 26 10.76 -5.54 6.55
C GLY A 26 9.64 -4.64 5.99
N ILE A 27 9.99 -3.40 5.69
CA ILE A 27 9.06 -2.44 5.07
C ILE A 27 8.89 -2.79 3.59
N GLY A 28 7.65 -2.71 3.12
CA GLY A 28 7.29 -2.83 1.73
C GLY A 28 6.82 -1.50 1.14
N VAL A 29 7.02 -1.32 -0.16
CA VAL A 29 6.46 -0.20 -0.93
C VAL A 29 5.51 -0.76 -1.98
N VAL A 30 4.30 -0.19 -2.05
CA VAL A 30 3.32 -0.54 -3.08
C VAL A 30 3.78 0.04 -4.42
N MET A 31 4.16 -0.84 -5.34
CA MET A 31 4.72 -0.46 -6.63
C MET A 31 3.62 -0.26 -7.68
N GLU A 32 2.59 -1.10 -7.66
CA GLU A 32 1.52 -1.10 -8.67
C GLU A 32 0.18 -1.49 -8.06
N ILE A 33 -0.89 -0.95 -8.64
CA ILE A 33 -2.28 -1.31 -8.36
C ILE A 33 -2.95 -1.75 -9.66
N MET A 34 -3.61 -2.89 -9.65
CA MET A 34 -4.35 -3.43 -10.79
C MET A 34 -5.81 -3.63 -10.41
N THR A 35 -6.73 -2.98 -11.11
CA THR A 35 -8.18 -3.09 -10.87
C THR A 35 -8.91 -3.45 -12.14
N SER A 36 -9.83 -4.40 -12.07
CA SER A 36 -10.79 -4.70 -13.12
C SER A 36 -12.04 -3.84 -12.99
N SER A 37 -12.60 -3.43 -14.13
CA SER A 37 -13.92 -2.79 -14.23
C SER A 37 -15.07 -3.79 -14.36
N VAL A 38 -14.76 -5.08 -14.51
CA VAL A 38 -15.75 -6.16 -14.61
C VAL A 38 -16.21 -6.55 -13.21
N PRO A 39 -17.53 -6.67 -12.96
CA PRO A 39 -18.08 -7.15 -11.69
C PRO A 39 -17.38 -8.41 -11.17
N GLY A 40 -16.89 -8.36 -9.94
CA GLY A 40 -16.17 -9.47 -9.31
C GLY A 40 -14.75 -9.69 -9.84
N GLY A 41 -14.27 -8.81 -10.70
CA GLY A 41 -12.92 -8.85 -11.25
C GLY A 41 -11.84 -8.51 -10.23
N THR A 42 -10.58 -8.67 -10.65
CA THR A 42 -9.40 -8.53 -9.79
C THR A 42 -9.22 -7.14 -9.21
N CYS A 43 -8.62 -7.09 -8.03
CA CYS A 43 -8.21 -5.89 -7.34
C CYS A 43 -6.93 -6.22 -6.57
N LEU A 44 -5.77 -5.86 -7.12
CA LEU A 44 -4.48 -6.36 -6.65
C LEU A 44 -3.51 -5.23 -6.34
N ALA A 45 -2.69 -5.40 -5.30
CA ALA A 45 -1.54 -4.57 -4.98
C ALA A 45 -0.25 -5.38 -5.10
N ARG A 46 0.73 -4.86 -5.83
CA ARG A 46 2.09 -5.41 -5.94
C ARG A 46 3.03 -4.65 -5.03
N ILE A 47 3.64 -5.37 -4.08
CA ILE A 47 4.42 -4.77 -3.00
C ILE A 47 5.84 -5.34 -3.05
N ARG A 48 6.84 -4.46 -3.11
CA ARG A 48 8.25 -4.83 -2.98
C ARG A 48 8.68 -4.67 -1.53
N PHE A 49 9.04 -5.78 -0.88
CA PHE A 49 9.53 -5.79 0.49
C PHE A 49 11.06 -5.67 0.54
N GLN A 50 11.59 -5.23 1.68
CA GLN A 50 13.02 -5.07 1.95
C GLN A 50 13.80 -6.40 1.91
N ASP A 51 13.12 -7.54 2.09
CA ASP A 51 13.69 -8.87 1.83
C ASP A 51 13.97 -9.15 0.34
N GLY A 52 13.73 -8.16 -0.53
CA GLY A 52 13.96 -8.21 -1.96
C GLY A 52 12.82 -8.85 -2.76
N GLN A 53 11.86 -9.47 -2.08
CA GLN A 53 10.78 -10.21 -2.72
C GLN A 53 9.63 -9.29 -3.11
N LEU A 54 9.02 -9.59 -4.25
CA LEU A 54 7.81 -8.95 -4.73
C LEU A 54 6.62 -9.86 -4.48
N ARG A 55 5.60 -9.34 -3.78
CA ARG A 55 4.40 -10.09 -3.41
C ARG A 55 3.16 -9.40 -3.95
N VAL A 56 2.15 -10.18 -4.32
CA VAL A 56 0.87 -9.70 -4.84
C VAL A 56 -0.21 -10.04 -3.83
N PHE A 57 -1.05 -9.07 -3.48
CA PHE A 57 -2.17 -9.28 -2.58
C PHE A 57 -3.48 -8.75 -3.16
N ASP A 58 -4.60 -9.31 -2.70
CA ASP A 58 -5.92 -8.71 -2.88
C ASP A 58 -5.99 -7.38 -2.12
N ASN A 59 -6.46 -6.33 -2.81
CA ASN A 59 -6.51 -4.96 -2.34
C ASN A 59 -7.94 -4.41 -2.25
N ASP A 60 -8.97 -5.25 -2.45
CA ASP A 60 -10.37 -4.86 -2.34
C ASP A 60 -10.82 -4.91 -0.88
N MET A 61 -11.16 -3.77 -0.27
CA MET A 61 -11.64 -3.74 1.13
C MET A 61 -12.96 -4.47 1.33
N ASP A 62 -13.70 -4.71 0.25
CA ASP A 62 -14.98 -5.40 0.28
C ASP A 62 -14.79 -6.92 0.04
N SER A 63 -13.56 -7.36 -0.29
CA SER A 63 -13.18 -8.78 -0.34
C SER A 63 -12.78 -9.27 1.04
N GLU A 64 -13.31 -10.43 1.45
CA GLU A 64 -12.84 -11.15 2.65
C GLU A 64 -11.36 -11.51 2.57
N ARG A 65 -10.79 -11.52 1.36
CA ARG A 65 -9.38 -11.83 1.13
C ARG A 65 -8.46 -10.61 1.13
N CYS A 66 -8.99 -9.41 1.41
CA CYS A 66 -8.20 -8.19 1.44
C CYS A 66 -6.94 -8.35 2.29
N CYS A 67 -5.81 -7.85 1.79
CA CYS A 67 -4.53 -7.90 2.50
C CYS A 67 -4.56 -7.25 3.89
N TYR A 68 -5.48 -6.31 4.13
CA TYR A 68 -5.74 -5.78 5.47
C TYR A 68 -6.09 -6.90 6.47
N TYR A 69 -6.97 -7.83 6.10
CA TYR A 69 -7.40 -8.92 7.00
C TYR A 69 -6.31 -9.98 7.19
N PHE A 70 -5.36 -10.07 6.26
CA PHE A 70 -4.22 -11.00 6.35
C PHE A 70 -2.95 -10.41 6.99
N GLY A 71 -2.99 -9.17 7.47
CA GLY A 71 -1.93 -8.61 8.31
C GLY A 71 -1.04 -7.58 7.65
N VAL A 72 -1.32 -7.15 6.41
CA VAL A 72 -0.67 -5.97 5.82
C VAL A 72 -1.19 -4.71 6.52
N ARG A 73 -0.27 -3.83 6.94
CA ARG A 73 -0.57 -2.56 7.61
C ARG A 73 0.17 -1.44 6.92
N ARG A 74 -0.47 -0.27 6.81
CA ARG A 74 0.24 0.94 6.41
C ARG A 74 1.31 1.25 7.44
N TYR A 75 2.54 1.37 6.97
CA TYR A 75 3.64 1.81 7.80
C TYR A 75 3.53 3.33 7.91
N TRP A 76 3.31 3.80 9.14
CA TRP A 76 3.39 5.22 9.45
C TRP A 76 4.61 5.43 10.31
N ASN A 77 5.59 6.17 9.80
CA ASN A 77 6.72 6.62 10.59
C ASN A 77 6.43 8.02 11.14
N PRO A 78 6.20 8.18 12.46
CA PRO A 78 5.91 9.47 13.09
C PRO A 78 6.97 10.52 12.79
N SER A 79 8.22 10.08 12.70
CA SER A 79 9.38 10.94 12.49
C SER A 79 9.47 11.44 11.05
N HIS A 80 8.79 10.79 10.10
CA HIS A 80 8.88 11.13 8.68
C HIS A 80 8.29 12.52 8.40
N GLY A 81 7.13 12.83 8.98
CA GLY A 81 6.51 14.16 8.87
C GLY A 81 7.41 15.25 9.47
N VAL A 82 7.99 14.97 10.65
CA VAL A 82 8.91 15.91 11.33
C VAL A 82 10.18 16.15 10.49
N ASN A 83 10.75 15.10 9.91
CA ASN A 83 11.95 15.19 9.07
C ASN A 83 11.69 15.94 7.76
N VAL A 84 10.54 15.74 7.12
CA VAL A 84 10.14 16.48 5.91
C VAL A 84 9.90 17.97 6.21
N ILE A 85 9.30 18.31 7.35
CA ILE A 85 9.12 19.71 7.75
C ILE A 85 10.49 20.35 8.02
N ARG A 86 11.37 19.66 8.76
CA ARG A 86 12.73 20.15 9.02
C ARG A 86 13.50 20.38 7.73
N SER A 87 13.55 19.41 6.82
CA SER A 87 14.31 19.56 5.57
C SER A 87 13.82 20.72 4.71
N LYS A 88 12.50 20.94 4.62
CA LYS A 88 11.94 22.13 3.95
C LYS A 88 12.30 23.44 4.65
N LEU A 89 12.30 23.47 5.98
CA LEU A 89 12.68 24.66 6.75
C LEU A 89 14.16 25.03 6.58
N PHE A 90 15.03 24.03 6.44
CA PHE A 90 16.45 24.24 6.15
C PHE A 90 16.70 24.67 4.69
N LEU A 91 15.91 24.17 3.73
CA LEU A 91 16.00 24.60 2.33
C LEU A 91 15.54 26.05 2.08
N LEU A 92 14.61 26.56 2.90
CA LEU A 92 14.10 27.93 2.79
C LEU A 92 14.97 28.98 3.49
N LYS A 93 16.03 28.55 4.19
CA LYS A 93 16.97 29.42 4.92
C LYS A 93 18.35 29.51 4.26
N GLY A 94 18.51 28.92 3.07
CA GLY A 94 19.72 28.98 2.25
C GLY A 94 19.58 29.90 1.07
#